data_AF-A0A7C8JHS9-F1
#
_entry.id   AF-A0A7C8JHS9-F1
#
_cell.length_a   1.000
_cell.length_b   1.000
_cell.length_c   1.000
_cell.angle_alpha   90.00
_cell.angle_beta   90.00
_cell.angle_gamma   90.00
#
_symmetry.space_group_name_H-M   'P 1'
#
loop_
_entity.id
_entity.type
_entity.pdbx_description
1 polymer ?
#
loop_
_entity_poly.entity_id
_entity_poly.type
_entity_poly.pdbx_seq_one_letter_code
_entity_poly.pdbx_strand_id
1 'polypeptide(L)'
;MPKTSTTTWTSSRTTTQTTLSTTTRISTTSSGPAPTGTAIRGVTAPVYHKYLQNLDGKAVLGPEANQAKFIISGGTIQMSGTGLYLNIDTTATTSYKALSFGATPNFSGWGLEGDTIITTQSSQLGRQLNYVMCGPVGADSYVVYLQTGSQLPSGPGTY
;
A
#
# COMPACT_ATOMS: atom_id res chain seq x y z
N MET A 1 -15.72 -19.36 62.69
CA MET A 1 -16.54 -20.05 61.66
C MET A 1 -17.80 -19.23 61.41
N PRO A 2 -17.95 -18.53 60.27
CA PRO A 2 -19.26 -18.10 59.82
C PRO A 2 -19.84 -19.16 58.88
N LYS A 3 -21.07 -19.61 59.20
CA LYS A 3 -21.84 -20.59 58.43
C LYS A 3 -22.52 -19.91 57.23
N THR A 4 -22.51 -20.63 56.13
CA THR A 4 -23.17 -20.37 54.85
C THR A 4 -24.70 -20.36 55.02
N SER A 5 -25.38 -19.35 54.45
CA SER A 5 -26.81 -19.39 54.15
C SER A 5 -27.01 -19.12 52.66
N THR A 6 -27.43 -20.16 51.95
CA THR A 6 -27.84 -20.16 50.55
C THR A 6 -29.26 -19.61 50.43
N THR A 7 -29.50 -18.69 49.50
CA THR A 7 -30.86 -18.39 48.99
C THR A 7 -30.79 -18.34 47.47
N THR A 8 -31.45 -19.31 46.86
CA THR A 8 -31.71 -19.46 45.42
C THR A 8 -32.57 -18.31 44.90
N TRP A 9 -32.13 -17.64 43.83
CA TRP A 9 -32.95 -16.71 43.07
C TRP A 9 -32.99 -17.11 41.59
N THR A 10 -34.23 -17.22 41.10
CA THR A 10 -34.63 -17.59 39.74
C THR A 10 -34.08 -16.62 38.70
N SER A 11 -33.41 -17.15 37.68
CA SER A 11 -32.82 -16.39 36.58
C SER A 11 -33.88 -16.08 35.51
N SER A 12 -34.27 -14.81 35.37
CA SER A 12 -34.98 -14.31 34.19
C SER A 12 -34.03 -13.43 33.38
N ARG A 13 -33.62 -13.99 32.23
CA ARG A 13 -32.73 -13.42 31.23
C ARG A 13 -33.36 -12.17 30.58
N THR A 14 -32.62 -11.06 30.52
CA THR A 14 -32.87 -9.97 29.58
C THR A 14 -31.52 -9.41 29.14
N THR A 15 -31.10 -9.75 27.93
CA THR A 15 -29.85 -9.27 27.33
C THR A 15 -30.17 -8.01 26.53
N THR A 16 -29.77 -6.85 27.04
CA THR A 16 -29.77 -5.59 26.30
C THR A 16 -28.55 -5.61 25.36
N GLN A 17 -28.79 -5.85 24.08
CA GLN A 17 -27.74 -5.94 23.06
C GLN A 17 -27.45 -4.52 22.52
N THR A 18 -26.30 -3.97 22.92
CA THR A 18 -25.71 -2.76 22.35
C THR A 18 -25.44 -2.98 20.86
N THR A 19 -26.15 -2.29 19.97
CA THR A 19 -25.91 -2.29 18.53
C THR A 19 -24.62 -1.51 18.24
N LEU A 20 -23.50 -2.22 18.09
CA LEU A 20 -22.31 -1.68 17.42
C LEU A 20 -22.65 -1.49 15.94
N SER A 21 -22.58 -0.25 15.47
CA SER A 21 -22.66 0.09 14.05
C SER A 21 -21.39 -0.39 13.35
N THR A 22 -21.38 -1.64 12.90
CA THR A 22 -20.37 -2.15 11.98
C THR A 22 -20.68 -1.58 10.60
N THR A 23 -19.91 -0.57 10.16
CA THR A 23 -19.89 -0.19 8.74
C THR A 23 -19.28 -1.35 7.97
N THR A 24 -20.12 -2.25 7.47
CA THR A 24 -19.74 -3.30 6.53
C THR A 24 -19.22 -2.63 5.26
N ARG A 25 -17.89 -2.59 5.10
CA ARG A 25 -17.27 -2.28 3.80
C ARG A 25 -17.76 -3.34 2.81
N ILE A 26 -18.59 -2.92 1.87
CA ILE A 26 -19.02 -3.76 0.75
C ILE A 26 -17.76 -4.03 -0.09
N SER A 27 -17.13 -5.18 0.10
CA SER A 27 -16.14 -5.70 -0.83
C SER A 27 -16.90 -6.15 -2.07
N THR A 28 -16.95 -5.31 -3.10
CA THR A 28 -17.34 -5.75 -4.43
C THR A 28 -16.26 -6.71 -4.93
N THR A 29 -16.52 -8.02 -4.85
CA THR A 29 -15.71 -9.00 -5.58
C THR A 29 -16.03 -8.82 -7.06
N SER A 30 -15.21 -8.02 -7.73
CA SER A 30 -15.12 -8.03 -9.18
C SER A 30 -14.78 -9.46 -9.60
N SER A 31 -15.73 -10.17 -10.21
CA SER A 31 -15.49 -11.42 -10.92
C SER A 31 -14.83 -11.09 -12.26
N GLY A 32 -13.64 -10.52 -12.19
CA GLY A 32 -12.73 -10.38 -13.32
C GLY A 32 -11.80 -11.59 -13.38
N PRO A 33 -11.12 -11.81 -14.52
CA PRO A 33 -10.01 -12.75 -14.57
C PRO A 33 -9.00 -12.43 -13.46
N ALA A 34 -8.40 -13.47 -12.88
CA ALA A 34 -7.37 -13.29 -11.86
C ALA A 34 -6.29 -12.33 -12.38
N PRO A 35 -5.84 -11.34 -11.57
CA PRO A 35 -4.86 -10.38 -12.03
C PRO A 35 -3.57 -11.11 -12.43
N THR A 36 -3.14 -10.91 -13.67
CA THR A 36 -1.90 -11.44 -14.24
C THR A 36 -0.77 -10.43 -14.14
N GLY A 37 0.48 -10.88 -14.33
CA GLY A 37 1.67 -10.03 -14.36
C GLY A 37 2.61 -10.26 -13.17
N THR A 38 3.51 -9.32 -12.97
CA THR A 38 4.62 -9.44 -12.00
C THR A 38 4.26 -8.78 -10.68
N ALA A 39 4.68 -9.38 -9.57
CA ALA A 39 4.63 -8.73 -8.27
C ALA A 39 5.90 -7.91 -8.07
N ILE A 40 5.75 -6.66 -7.66
CA ILE A 40 6.87 -5.77 -7.37
C ILE A 40 7.08 -5.76 -5.86
N ARG A 41 8.33 -5.90 -5.40
CA ARG A 41 8.67 -6.01 -3.97
C ARG A 41 9.86 -5.16 -3.55
N GLY A 42 9.88 -4.83 -2.26
CA GLY A 42 11.06 -4.32 -1.57
C GLY A 42 12.07 -5.46 -1.36
N VAL A 43 13.33 -5.20 -1.72
CA VAL A 43 14.42 -6.19 -1.67
C VAL A 43 15.44 -5.91 -0.56
N THR A 44 15.24 -4.84 0.21
CA THR A 44 16.09 -4.43 1.33
C THR A 44 15.24 -4.08 2.55
N ALA A 45 15.82 -4.21 3.74
CA ALA A 45 15.19 -3.76 4.97
C ALA A 45 14.97 -2.23 4.95
N PRO A 46 13.93 -1.70 5.61
CA PRO A 46 12.93 -2.40 6.44
C PRO A 46 11.77 -3.04 5.65
N VAL A 47 11.72 -2.83 4.33
CA VAL A 47 10.60 -3.25 3.47
C VAL A 47 10.83 -4.58 2.74
N TYR A 48 11.75 -5.40 3.24
CA TYR A 48 12.05 -6.71 2.66
C TYR A 48 10.79 -7.61 2.70
N HIS A 49 10.45 -8.24 1.56
CA HIS A 49 9.19 -9.00 1.37
C HIS A 49 7.90 -8.18 1.56
N LYS A 50 7.98 -6.86 1.44
CA LYS A 50 6.79 -6.02 1.25
C LYS A 50 6.54 -5.84 -0.24
N TYR A 51 5.26 -5.83 -0.61
CA TYR A 51 4.82 -5.82 -2.00
C TYR A 51 4.14 -4.50 -2.33
N LEU A 52 4.32 -4.03 -3.57
CA LEU A 52 3.72 -2.79 -4.06
C LEU A 52 2.21 -2.94 -4.20
N GLN A 53 1.48 -1.97 -3.68
CA GLN A 53 0.03 -1.97 -3.55
C GLN A 53 -0.53 -0.56 -3.71
N ASN A 54 -1.82 -0.49 -4.01
CA ASN A 54 -2.57 0.75 -3.98
C ASN A 54 -3.33 0.85 -2.66
N LEU A 55 -3.02 1.87 -1.86
CA LEU A 55 -3.79 2.23 -0.67
C LEU A 55 -4.33 3.64 -0.85
N ASP A 56 -5.62 3.76 -1.14
CA ASP A 56 -6.32 5.04 -1.35
C ASP A 56 -5.63 5.96 -2.37
N GLY A 57 -5.13 5.39 -3.47
CA GLY A 57 -4.42 6.11 -4.53
C GLY A 57 -2.93 6.30 -4.29
N LYS A 58 -2.41 5.97 -3.09
CA LYS A 58 -0.99 6.03 -2.77
C LYS A 58 -0.31 4.71 -3.13
N ALA A 59 0.91 4.82 -3.66
CA ALA A 59 1.78 3.66 -3.79
C ALA A 59 2.39 3.32 -2.42
N VAL A 60 2.12 2.11 -1.94
CA VAL A 60 2.64 1.61 -0.66
C VAL A 60 3.30 0.25 -0.81
N LEU A 61 4.29 -0.03 0.02
CA LEU A 61 4.83 -1.37 0.24
C LEU A 61 4.17 -1.97 1.48
N GLY A 62 3.41 -3.05 1.31
CA GLY A 62 2.64 -3.70 2.38
C GLY A 62 2.75 -5.23 2.39
N PRO A 63 1.96 -5.93 3.21
CA PRO A 63 2.01 -7.38 3.34
C PRO A 63 1.63 -8.12 2.04
N GLU A 64 2.23 -9.29 1.80
CA GLU A 64 1.98 -10.09 0.59
C GLU A 64 0.52 -10.42 0.33
N ALA A 65 -0.29 -10.60 1.38
CA ALA A 65 -1.72 -10.91 1.27
C ALA A 65 -2.50 -9.88 0.44
N ASN A 66 -2.01 -8.64 0.37
CA ASN A 66 -2.62 -7.55 -0.37
C ASN A 66 -1.85 -7.19 -1.65
N GLN A 67 -0.86 -7.99 -2.07
CA GLN A 67 -0.01 -7.69 -3.22
C GLN A 67 -0.83 -7.40 -4.47
N ALA A 68 -0.43 -6.38 -5.23
CA ALA A 68 -0.94 -6.16 -6.57
C ALA A 68 -0.06 -6.88 -7.61
N LYS A 69 -0.66 -7.21 -8.76
CA LYS A 69 0.08 -7.66 -9.95
C LYS A 69 0.13 -6.53 -10.96
N PHE A 70 1.23 -6.45 -11.70
CA PHE A 70 1.48 -5.36 -12.62
C PHE A 70 1.82 -5.84 -14.02
N ILE A 71 1.24 -5.18 -15.01
CA ILE A 71 1.61 -5.26 -16.42
C ILE A 71 2.61 -4.14 -16.66
N ILE A 72 3.80 -4.51 -17.14
CA ILE A 72 4.91 -3.58 -17.35
C ILE A 72 5.22 -3.56 -18.84
N SER A 73 4.95 -2.43 -19.48
CA SER A 73 5.10 -2.29 -20.93
C SER A 73 5.23 -0.82 -21.32
N GLY A 74 6.01 -0.55 -22.37
CA GLY A 74 6.17 0.81 -22.91
C GLY A 74 6.68 1.85 -21.91
N GLY A 75 7.44 1.43 -20.90
CA GLY A 75 7.90 2.32 -19.82
C GLY A 75 6.80 2.72 -18.84
N THR A 76 5.67 2.02 -18.80
CA THR A 76 4.59 2.19 -17.84
C THR A 76 4.45 0.96 -16.95
N ILE A 77 3.92 1.17 -15.74
CA ILE A 77 3.55 0.10 -14.82
C ILE A 77 2.05 0.25 -14.55
N GLN A 78 1.26 -0.73 -14.98
CA GLN A 78 -0.18 -0.73 -14.82
C GLN A 78 -0.59 -1.85 -13.87
N MET A 79 -1.41 -1.54 -12.86
CA MET A 79 -2.00 -2.51 -11.95
C MET A 79 -3.02 -3.36 -12.70
N SER A 80 -2.78 -4.67 -12.72
CA SER A 80 -3.68 -5.66 -13.28
C SER A 80 -4.97 -5.74 -12.46
N GLY A 81 -6.11 -5.93 -13.13
CA GLY A 81 -7.44 -5.96 -12.50
C GLY A 81 -8.09 -4.58 -12.32
N THR A 82 -7.35 -3.53 -11.94
CA THR A 82 -7.90 -2.17 -11.80
C THR A 82 -7.59 -1.26 -12.98
N GLY A 83 -6.51 -1.53 -13.71
CA GLY A 83 -6.05 -0.71 -14.82
C GLY A 83 -5.37 0.59 -14.42
N LEU A 84 -5.14 0.84 -13.12
CA LEU A 84 -4.49 2.05 -12.63
C LEU A 84 -3.00 2.04 -12.93
N TYR A 85 -2.45 3.18 -13.37
CA TYR A 85 -1.04 3.36 -13.67
C TYR A 85 -0.29 3.91 -12.47
N LEU A 86 0.90 3.36 -12.23
CA LEU A 86 1.87 3.93 -11.29
C LEU A 86 2.42 5.23 -11.88
N ASN A 87 2.27 6.30 -11.14
CA ASN A 87 2.55 7.67 -11.52
C ASN A 87 3.58 8.30 -10.59
N ILE A 88 4.24 9.35 -11.07
CA ILE A 88 5.18 10.18 -10.29
C ILE A 88 4.66 11.61 -10.32
N ASP A 89 4.62 12.27 -9.16
CA ASP A 89 4.45 13.72 -9.13
C ASP A 89 5.76 14.42 -9.51
N THR A 90 6.02 14.57 -10.81
CA THR A 90 7.23 15.23 -11.32
C THR A 90 7.21 16.75 -11.15
N THR A 91 6.08 17.32 -10.71
CA THR A 91 5.93 18.75 -10.48
C THR A 91 6.38 19.19 -9.09
N ALA A 92 6.57 18.23 -8.17
CA ALA A 92 7.06 18.51 -6.83
C ALA A 92 8.48 19.10 -6.82
N THR A 93 8.63 20.25 -6.14
CA THR A 93 9.91 20.96 -5.98
C THR A 93 10.83 20.31 -4.93
N THR A 94 10.29 19.44 -4.09
CA THR A 94 11.06 18.65 -3.13
C THR A 94 11.95 17.64 -3.84
N SER A 95 13.08 17.30 -3.25
CA SER A 95 13.97 16.25 -3.76
C SER A 95 13.49 14.83 -3.45
N TYR A 96 12.20 14.67 -3.16
CA TYR A 96 11.46 13.41 -3.14
C TYR A 96 10.17 13.62 -3.93
N LYS A 97 9.73 12.61 -4.68
CA LYS A 97 8.58 12.66 -5.58
C LYS A 97 7.56 11.63 -5.12
N ALA A 98 6.33 12.05 -4.89
CA ALA A 98 5.27 11.16 -4.46
C ALA A 98 4.88 10.19 -5.57
N LEU A 99 4.66 8.92 -5.21
CA LEU A 99 4.14 7.90 -6.11
C LEU A 99 2.65 7.68 -5.86
N SER A 100 1.88 7.54 -6.94
CA SER A 100 0.43 7.39 -6.88
C SER A 100 -0.09 6.43 -7.94
N PHE A 101 -1.33 5.98 -7.77
CA PHE A 101 -2.06 5.20 -8.76
C PHE A 101 -3.20 6.02 -9.34
N GLY A 102 -3.20 6.21 -10.66
CA GLY A 102 -4.20 6.99 -11.38
C GLY A 102 -4.70 6.30 -12.65
N ALA A 103 -5.87 6.71 -13.16
CA ALA A 103 -6.46 6.12 -14.36
C ALA A 103 -5.68 6.42 -15.65
N THR A 104 -4.85 7.47 -15.64
CA THR A 104 -4.03 7.89 -16.78
C THR A 104 -2.56 7.89 -16.38
N PRO A 105 -1.65 7.36 -17.22
CA PRO A 105 -0.23 7.44 -16.95
C PRO A 105 0.25 8.89 -17.10
N ASN A 106 0.92 9.42 -16.08
CA ASN A 106 1.55 10.74 -16.11
C ASN A 106 3.07 10.67 -16.26
N PHE A 107 3.63 9.46 -16.20
CA PHE A 107 5.05 9.20 -16.27
C PHE A 107 5.33 7.99 -17.17
N SER A 108 6.32 8.13 -18.03
CA SER A 108 6.90 7.06 -18.85
C SER A 108 8.39 6.97 -18.58
N GLY A 109 8.91 5.75 -18.54
CA GLY A 109 10.30 5.48 -18.16
C GLY A 109 10.41 4.69 -16.86
N TRP A 110 9.37 3.94 -16.51
CA TRP A 110 9.48 2.88 -15.51
C TRP A 110 10.25 1.68 -16.07
N GLY A 111 11.02 1.04 -15.20
CA GLY A 111 11.64 -0.25 -15.44
C GLY A 111 11.69 -1.07 -14.16
N LEU A 112 12.24 -2.27 -14.26
CA LEU A 112 12.56 -3.12 -13.11
C LEU A 112 14.04 -3.45 -13.09
N GLU A 113 14.59 -3.54 -11.88
CA GLU A 113 15.83 -4.26 -11.60
C GLU A 113 15.52 -5.36 -10.59
N GLY A 114 15.59 -6.61 -11.03
CA GLY A 114 14.95 -7.72 -10.33
C GLY A 114 13.45 -7.47 -10.21
N ASP A 115 12.96 -7.39 -8.96
CA ASP A 115 11.54 -7.15 -8.66
C ASP A 115 11.28 -5.74 -8.08
N THR A 116 12.28 -4.86 -8.12
CA THR A 116 12.19 -3.49 -7.60
C THR A 116 12.02 -2.50 -8.75
N ILE A 117 11.14 -1.52 -8.56
CA ILE A 117 10.94 -0.43 -9.52
C ILE A 117 12.18 0.44 -9.64
N ILE A 118 12.41 0.91 -10.86
CA ILE A 118 13.43 1.91 -11.18
C ILE A 118 12.84 2.92 -12.15
N THR A 119 13.43 4.12 -12.25
CA THR A 119 13.29 4.92 -13.46
C THR A 119 14.42 4.58 -14.44
N THR A 120 14.14 4.53 -15.74
CA THR A 120 15.12 4.19 -16.77
C THR A 120 16.00 5.40 -17.12
N GLN A 121 17.15 5.13 -17.75
CA GLN A 121 18.08 6.17 -18.21
C GLN A 121 17.42 7.19 -19.15
N SER A 122 16.44 6.76 -19.94
CA SER A 122 15.68 7.60 -20.88
C SER A 122 14.51 8.36 -20.26
N SER A 123 14.23 8.17 -18.97
CA SER A 123 13.14 8.87 -18.30
C SER A 123 13.47 10.36 -18.10
N GLN A 124 12.44 11.20 -17.93
CA GLN A 124 12.62 12.62 -17.63
C GLN A 124 13.38 12.89 -16.30
N LEU A 125 13.53 11.88 -15.44
CA LEU A 125 14.27 11.95 -14.18
C LEU A 125 15.64 11.24 -14.26
N GLY A 126 16.05 10.74 -15.43
CA GLY A 126 17.20 9.85 -15.57
C GLY A 126 17.02 8.53 -14.84
N ARG A 127 18.09 7.74 -14.69
CA ARG A 127 18.03 6.48 -13.94
C ARG A 127 18.08 6.75 -12.43
N GLN A 128 17.03 6.38 -11.72
CA GLN A 128 16.91 6.51 -10.27
C GLN A 128 16.61 5.14 -9.64
N LEU A 129 17.33 4.83 -8.57
CA LEU A 129 17.17 3.62 -7.75
C LEU A 129 16.83 3.94 -6.29
N ASN A 130 16.87 5.22 -5.92
CA ASN A 130 16.76 5.63 -4.54
C ASN A 130 15.31 5.91 -4.20
N TYR A 131 14.78 5.20 -3.22
CA TYR A 131 13.40 5.36 -2.76
C TYR A 131 13.38 5.52 -1.25
N VAL A 132 12.57 6.47 -0.79
CA VAL A 132 12.31 6.70 0.64
C VAL A 132 11.00 6.06 0.99
N MET A 133 10.98 5.40 2.14
CA MET A 133 9.80 4.76 2.68
C MET A 133 9.36 5.56 3.91
N CYS A 134 8.10 6.01 3.92
CA CYS A 134 7.52 6.70 5.07
C CYS A 134 6.45 5.83 5.71
N GLY A 135 6.57 5.52 7.00
CA GLY A 135 5.57 4.72 7.69
C GLY A 135 5.95 4.24 9.08
N PRO A 136 5.13 3.34 9.66
CA PRO A 136 3.98 2.70 9.01
C PRO A 136 2.75 3.62 8.85
N VAL A 137 2.05 3.49 7.72
CA VAL A 137 0.65 3.90 7.57
C VAL A 137 -0.25 2.69 7.78
N GLY A 138 -1.25 2.81 8.66
CA GLY A 138 -2.03 1.66 9.11
C GLY A 138 -1.20 0.71 9.99
N ALA A 139 -1.35 -0.61 9.80
CA ALA A 139 -0.70 -1.60 10.64
C ALA A 139 0.74 -1.95 10.22
N ASP A 140 1.05 -1.97 8.92
CA ASP A 140 2.33 -2.51 8.41
C ASP A 140 2.56 -2.19 6.92
N SER A 141 2.37 -0.91 6.55
CA SER A 141 2.53 -0.46 5.16
C SER A 141 3.33 0.84 5.11
N TYR A 142 4.13 1.01 4.07
CA TYR A 142 5.05 2.15 3.95
C TYR A 142 4.78 2.87 2.64
N VAL A 143 4.53 4.17 2.71
CA VAL A 143 4.36 5.00 1.52
C VAL A 143 5.70 5.15 0.80
N VAL A 144 5.69 4.93 -0.50
CA VAL A 144 6.90 4.97 -1.33
C VAL A 144 7.04 6.33 -1.99
N TYR A 145 8.23 6.91 -1.88
CA TYR A 145 8.63 8.13 -2.59
C TYR A 145 9.87 7.86 -3.41
N LEU A 146 9.96 8.42 -4.61
CA LEU A 146 11.20 8.42 -5.37
C LEU A 146 12.11 9.55 -4.87
N GLN A 147 13.31 9.22 -4.41
CA GLN A 147 14.26 10.21 -3.91
C GLN A 147 15.19 10.68 -5.04
N THR A 148 15.24 12.00 -5.24
CA THR A 148 16.03 12.68 -6.27
C THR A 148 17.10 13.63 -5.67
N GLY A 149 17.21 13.68 -4.33
CA GLY A 149 18.20 14.46 -3.58
C GLY A 149 18.17 14.06 -2.11
N SER A 150 18.34 14.97 -1.15
CA SER A 150 18.50 14.64 0.28
C SER A 150 17.28 14.93 1.18
N GLN A 151 16.27 15.63 0.69
CA GLN A 151 15.04 15.90 1.45
C GLN A 151 14.26 14.61 1.69
N LEU A 152 13.63 14.52 2.86
CA LEU A 152 12.75 13.43 3.26
C LEU A 152 11.31 13.96 3.44
N PRO A 153 10.28 13.14 3.17
CA PRO A 153 8.91 13.47 3.53
C PRO A 153 8.76 13.66 5.04
N SER A 154 7.84 14.53 5.47
CA SER A 154 7.48 14.60 6.90
C SER A 154 6.60 13.41 7.29
N GLY A 155 6.97 12.70 8.35
CA GLY A 155 6.19 11.60 8.90
C GLY A 155 6.97 10.75 9.92
N PRO A 156 6.28 9.90 10.71
CA PRO A 156 6.97 8.93 11.55
C PRO A 156 7.75 7.94 10.67
N GLY A 157 8.97 7.58 11.10
CA GLY A 157 9.75 6.50 10.50
C GLY A 157 10.06 6.68 9.01
N THR A 158 10.81 7.71 8.66
CA THR A 158 11.41 7.85 7.33
C THR A 158 12.66 6.99 7.23
N TYR A 159 12.68 6.03 6.31
CA TYR A 159 13.79 5.10 6.07
C TYR A 159 14.23 5.13 4.62
#